data_AF-A0A061NUW8-F1
#
_entry.id   AF-A0A061NUW8-F1
#
_cell.length_a   1.000
_cell.length_b   1.000
_cell.length_c   1.000
_cell.angle_alpha   90.00
_cell.angle_beta   90.00
_cell.angle_gamma   90.00
#
_symmetry.space_group_name_H-M   'P 1'
#
loop_
_entity.id
_entity.type
_entity.pdbx_description
1 polymer ?
#
loop_
_entity_poly.entity_id
_entity_poly.type
_entity_poly.pdbx_seq_one_letter_code
_entity_poly.pdbx_strand_id
1 'polypeptide(L)'
;MHDYKKPFGRVELTELLQQYEPNEDFSSYGGVLLHGPVAAYLLKEDFGIEDEEIFHAVYYHTTGRAKMSLFEKIIFLADFIEPGRHFPGVHEVRKLAEKDLDLAVLESLRSTIQHLSSKHVLIHPLTLSAYNDQVRTAK
;
A
#
# COMPACT_ATOMS: atom_id res chain seq x y z
N MET A 1 -1.63 -9.39 9.47
CA MET A 1 -3.04 -9.11 9.14
C MET A 1 -3.14 -8.33 7.83
N HIS A 2 -2.31 -7.31 7.59
CA HIS A 2 -2.29 -6.59 6.30
C HIS A 2 -1.84 -7.45 5.10
N ASP A 3 -0.92 -8.38 5.33
CA ASP A 3 -0.44 -9.38 4.37
C ASP A 3 -1.30 -10.68 4.36
N TYR A 4 -2.52 -10.68 4.94
CA TYR A 4 -3.37 -11.87 4.96
C TYR A 4 -3.59 -12.36 3.53
N LYS A 5 -3.23 -13.62 3.26
CA LYS A 5 -3.28 -14.26 1.93
C LYS A 5 -2.30 -13.75 0.85
N LYS A 6 -1.19 -13.10 1.21
CA LYS A 6 0.00 -12.95 0.32
C LYS A 6 0.40 -14.24 -0.46
N PRO A 7 0.21 -15.48 0.05
CA PRO A 7 0.51 -16.71 -0.73
C PRO A 7 -0.53 -17.12 -1.80
N PHE A 8 -1.62 -16.38 -2.02
CA PHE A 8 -2.61 -16.73 -3.05
C PHE A 8 -2.10 -16.38 -4.45
N GLY A 9 -2.52 -17.18 -5.44
CA GLY A 9 -2.16 -16.94 -6.84
C GLY A 9 -2.82 -15.67 -7.36
N ARG A 10 -2.18 -15.01 -8.34
CA ARG A 10 -2.76 -13.79 -8.99
C ARG A 10 -4.18 -14.02 -9.51
N VAL A 11 -4.47 -15.19 -10.08
CA VAL A 11 -5.79 -15.55 -10.62
C VAL A 11 -6.83 -15.54 -9.50
N GLU A 12 -6.58 -16.27 -8.41
CA GLU A 12 -7.48 -16.36 -7.27
C GLU A 12 -7.74 -14.98 -6.63
N LEU A 13 -6.69 -14.18 -6.46
CA LEU A 13 -6.83 -12.81 -5.92
C LEU A 13 -7.64 -11.90 -6.86
N THR A 14 -7.51 -12.08 -8.18
CA THR A 14 -8.27 -11.29 -9.16
C THR A 14 -9.74 -11.68 -9.13
N GLU A 15 -10.04 -12.98 -9.10
CA GLU A 15 -11.41 -13.49 -9.04
C GLU A 15 -12.11 -13.06 -7.74
N LEU A 16 -11.42 -13.13 -6.60
CA LEU A 16 -11.94 -12.65 -5.32
C LEU A 16 -12.21 -11.15 -5.36
N LEU A 17 -11.26 -10.34 -5.84
CA LEU A 17 -11.47 -8.89 -5.91
C LEU A 17 -12.64 -8.54 -6.83
N GLN A 18 -12.82 -9.23 -7.96
CA GLN A 18 -13.95 -9.01 -8.85
C GLN A 18 -15.31 -9.34 -8.22
N GLN A 19 -15.36 -10.25 -7.24
CA GLN A 19 -16.59 -10.53 -6.49
C GLN A 19 -16.97 -9.35 -5.57
N TYR A 20 -15.98 -8.68 -4.98
CA TYR A 20 -16.21 -7.54 -4.09
C TYR A 20 -16.37 -6.22 -4.87
N GLU A 21 -15.50 -5.98 -5.86
CA GLU A 21 -15.36 -4.72 -6.60
C GLU A 21 -15.21 -4.99 -8.12
N PRO A 22 -16.30 -5.31 -8.84
CA PRO A 22 -16.26 -5.77 -10.24
C PRO A 22 -15.76 -4.72 -11.24
N ASN A 23 -15.68 -3.44 -10.84
CA ASN A 23 -15.24 -2.34 -11.69
C ASN A 23 -13.79 -1.90 -11.42
N GLU A 24 -13.14 -2.43 -10.37
CA GLU A 24 -11.76 -2.09 -10.03
C GLU A 24 -10.78 -3.04 -10.73
N ASP A 25 -9.73 -2.48 -11.33
CA ASP A 25 -8.69 -3.25 -12.02
C ASP A 25 -7.30 -2.95 -11.48
N PHE A 26 -7.02 -3.51 -10.31
CA PHE A 26 -5.66 -3.58 -9.75
C PHE A 26 -4.77 -4.55 -10.52
N SER A 27 -5.36 -5.54 -11.20
CA SER A 27 -4.64 -6.66 -11.83
C SER A 27 -3.75 -6.22 -12.99
N SER A 28 -4.15 -5.15 -13.70
CA SER A 28 -3.39 -4.54 -14.79
C SER A 28 -2.13 -3.80 -14.32
N TYR A 29 -2.07 -3.38 -13.05
CA TYR A 29 -0.92 -2.63 -12.47
C TYR A 29 0.07 -3.53 -11.72
N GLY A 30 -0.21 -4.82 -11.61
CA GLY A 30 0.66 -5.83 -11.01
C GLY A 30 -0.06 -6.67 -9.97
N GLY A 31 0.04 -8.00 -10.09
CA GLY A 31 -0.71 -8.94 -9.24
C GLY A 31 -0.40 -8.83 -7.75
N VAL A 32 0.76 -8.27 -7.37
CA VAL A 32 1.10 -8.01 -5.98
C VAL A 32 0.19 -6.96 -5.34
N LEU A 33 -0.47 -6.07 -6.10
CA LEU A 33 -1.32 -5.05 -5.50
C LEU A 33 -2.66 -5.60 -5.00
N LEU A 34 -3.10 -6.74 -5.54
CA LEU A 34 -4.41 -7.33 -5.25
C LEU A 34 -4.58 -7.77 -3.79
N HIS A 35 -3.50 -8.13 -3.11
CA HIS A 35 -3.62 -8.69 -1.76
C HIS A 35 -4.11 -7.66 -0.73
N GLY A 36 -3.85 -6.37 -0.89
CA GLY A 36 -4.35 -5.33 0.02
C GLY A 36 -5.88 -5.29 0.04
N PRO A 37 -6.52 -4.99 -1.10
CA PRO A 37 -7.98 -5.00 -1.20
C PRO A 37 -8.62 -6.33 -0.78
N VAL A 38 -8.10 -7.45 -1.27
CA VAL A 38 -8.65 -8.78 -0.94
C VAL A 38 -8.50 -9.10 0.55
N ALA A 39 -7.37 -8.79 1.16
CA ALA A 39 -7.18 -8.98 2.61
C ALA A 39 -8.16 -8.14 3.43
N ALA A 40 -8.43 -6.90 3.02
CA ALA A 40 -9.36 -6.02 3.73
C ALA A 40 -10.79 -6.61 3.75
N TYR A 41 -11.28 -7.10 2.61
CA TYR A 41 -12.59 -7.76 2.53
C TYR A 41 -12.65 -9.06 3.34
N LEU A 42 -11.61 -9.90 3.24
CA LEU A 42 -11.60 -11.16 3.98
C LEU A 42 -11.48 -10.98 5.49
N LEU A 43 -10.78 -9.95 5.98
CA LEU A 43 -10.77 -9.64 7.42
C LEU A 43 -12.17 -9.34 7.94
N LYS A 44 -13.01 -8.71 7.13
CA LYS A 44 -14.41 -8.46 7.46
C LYS A 44 -15.23 -9.75 7.47
N GLU A 45 -15.08 -10.59 6.44
CA GLU A 45 -15.88 -11.82 6.29
C GLU A 45 -15.45 -12.94 7.26
N ASP A 46 -14.15 -13.22 7.34
CA ASP A 46 -13.61 -14.37 8.09
C ASP A 46 -13.50 -14.09 9.59
N PHE A 47 -13.33 -12.82 9.98
CA PHE A 47 -13.06 -12.43 11.37
C PHE A 47 -14.05 -11.41 11.95
N GLY A 48 -15.01 -10.92 11.17
CA GLY A 48 -16.01 -9.94 11.64
C GLY A 48 -15.41 -8.58 12.00
N ILE A 49 -14.27 -8.21 11.41
CA ILE A 49 -13.66 -6.90 11.65
C ILE A 49 -14.43 -5.85 10.82
N GLU A 50 -15.27 -5.07 11.50
CA GLU A 50 -16.11 -4.02 10.88
C GLU A 50 -15.51 -2.60 10.99
N ASP A 51 -14.34 -2.47 11.59
CA ASP A 51 -13.66 -1.19 11.76
C ASP A 51 -13.14 -0.65 10.41
N GLU A 52 -13.70 0.48 9.96
CA GLU A 52 -13.34 1.10 8.68
C GLU A 52 -11.90 1.64 8.64
N GLU A 53 -11.34 2.04 9.78
CA GLU A 53 -9.95 2.50 9.85
C GLU A 53 -8.99 1.33 9.63
N ILE A 54 -9.30 0.15 10.18
CA ILE A 54 -8.56 -1.10 9.90
C ILE A 54 -8.73 -1.52 8.45
N PHE A 55 -9.96 -1.49 7.92
CA PHE A 55 -10.24 -1.86 6.54
C PHE A 55 -9.41 -1.02 5.57
N HIS A 56 -9.45 0.32 5.69
CA HIS A 56 -8.72 1.21 4.80
C HIS A 56 -7.20 1.06 4.95
N ALA A 57 -6.70 0.90 6.18
CA ALA A 57 -5.28 0.69 6.39
C ALA A 57 -4.77 -0.58 5.72
N VAL A 58 -5.55 -1.66 5.70
CA VAL A 58 -5.20 -2.89 4.97
C VAL A 58 -5.40 -2.72 3.47
N TYR A 59 -6.51 -2.13 3.02
CA TYR A 59 -6.82 -1.97 1.61
C TYR A 59 -5.73 -1.15 0.88
N TYR A 60 -5.31 -0.03 1.48
CA TYR A 60 -4.41 0.92 0.83
C TYR A 60 -2.92 0.75 1.18
N HIS A 61 -2.51 -0.23 1.99
CA HIS A 61 -1.12 -0.30 2.46
C HIS A 61 -0.07 -0.51 1.35
N THR A 62 -0.46 -1.03 0.18
CA THR A 62 0.48 -1.25 -0.94
C THR A 62 0.64 -0.03 -1.84
N THR A 63 -0.45 0.71 -2.04
CA THR A 63 -0.51 1.82 -3.00
C THR A 63 -0.42 3.18 -2.32
N GLY A 64 -0.86 3.26 -1.06
CA GLY A 64 -1.25 4.50 -0.42
C GLY A 64 -2.51 5.10 -1.07
N ARG A 65 -2.99 6.21 -0.52
CA ARG A 65 -3.99 7.07 -1.17
C ARG A 65 -3.80 8.53 -0.79
N ALA A 66 -4.48 9.43 -1.49
CA ALA A 66 -4.56 10.81 -1.00
C ALA A 66 -5.29 10.86 0.34
N LYS A 67 -4.86 11.78 1.22
CA LYS A 67 -5.43 12.00 2.55
C LYS A 67 -5.41 10.76 3.45
N MET A 68 -4.32 9.99 3.43
CA MET A 68 -4.12 8.92 4.40
C MET A 68 -4.25 9.46 5.83
N SER A 69 -4.99 8.75 6.66
CA SER A 69 -5.02 8.95 8.11
C SER A 69 -3.64 8.67 8.72
N LEU A 70 -3.46 9.08 9.97
CA LEU A 70 -2.25 8.73 10.71
C LEU A 70 -2.04 7.21 10.76
N PHE A 71 -3.12 6.44 10.97
CA PHE A 71 -3.06 4.99 11.04
C PHE A 71 -2.66 4.35 9.70
N GLU A 72 -3.26 4.81 8.59
CA GLU A 72 -2.89 4.34 7.26
C GLU A 72 -1.43 4.64 6.92
N LYS A 73 -0.92 5.82 7.28
CA LYS A 73 0.50 6.19 7.10
C LYS A 73 1.42 5.25 7.89
N ILE A 74 1.06 4.92 9.13
CA ILE A 74 1.83 4.01 9.97
C ILE A 74 1.88 2.62 9.34
N ILE A 75 0.74 2.05 8.92
CA ILE A 75 0.69 0.70 8.34
C ILE A 75 1.42 0.65 7.00
N PHE A 76 1.20 1.65 6.13
CA PHE A 76 1.89 1.79 4.84
C PHE A 76 3.41 1.85 5.02
N LEU A 77 3.90 2.72 5.91
CA LEU A 77 5.32 2.89 6.11
C LEU A 77 5.95 1.68 6.80
N ALA A 78 5.26 1.07 7.76
CA ALA A 78 5.73 -0.11 8.47
C ALA A 78 6.02 -1.26 7.51
N ASP A 79 5.16 -1.54 6.52
CA ASP A 79 5.41 -2.57 5.50
C ASP A 79 6.65 -2.27 4.65
N PHE A 80 6.87 -0.98 4.34
CA PHE A 80 8.00 -0.53 3.53
C PHE A 80 9.34 -0.63 4.27
N ILE A 81 9.37 -0.35 5.57
CA ILE A 81 10.60 -0.25 6.37
C ILE A 81 10.85 -1.41 7.33
N GLU A 82 9.98 -2.43 7.38
CA GLU A 82 10.12 -3.54 8.33
C GLU A 82 11.52 -4.19 8.27
N PRO A 83 12.07 -4.70 9.40
CA PRO A 83 13.47 -5.10 9.49
C PRO A 83 13.96 -6.08 8.42
N GLY A 84 13.09 -6.95 7.91
CA GLY A 84 13.39 -7.92 6.85
C GLY A 84 13.54 -7.32 5.45
N ARG A 85 13.15 -6.06 5.24
CA ARG A 85 13.33 -5.36 3.95
C ARG A 85 14.78 -4.94 3.74
N HIS A 86 15.33 -5.33 2.59
CA HIS A 86 16.68 -4.98 2.15
C HIS A 86 16.68 -4.49 0.70
N PHE A 87 16.74 -3.17 0.51
CA PHE A 87 16.85 -2.53 -0.80
C PHE A 87 17.54 -1.16 -0.68
N PRO A 88 18.09 -0.60 -1.79
CA PRO A 88 18.75 0.70 -1.75
C PRO A 88 17.83 1.80 -1.19
N GLY A 89 18.32 2.57 -0.23
CA GLY A 89 17.58 3.68 0.38
C GLY A 89 16.73 3.35 1.60
N VAL A 90 16.42 2.06 1.88
CA VAL A 90 15.54 1.68 3.01
C VAL A 90 16.05 2.18 4.37
N HIS A 91 17.38 2.22 4.57
CA HIS A 91 17.95 2.65 5.84
C HIS A 91 17.76 4.16 6.08
N GLU A 92 17.82 4.97 5.03
CA GLU A 92 17.57 6.41 5.15
C GLU A 92 16.09 6.68 5.42
N VAL A 93 15.18 5.93 4.80
CA VAL A 93 13.75 6.00 5.12
C VAL A 93 13.48 5.61 6.59
N ARG A 94 14.14 4.56 7.11
CA ARG A 94 14.04 4.18 8.54
C ARG A 94 14.45 5.30 9.48
N LYS A 95 15.61 5.94 9.22
CA LYS A 95 16.08 7.08 10.02
C LYS A 95 15.14 8.29 9.93
N LEU A 96 14.54 8.49 8.76
CA LEU A 96 13.57 9.56 8.55
C LEU A 96 12.28 9.28 9.31
N ALA A 97 11.81 8.03 9.35
CA ALA A 97 10.62 7.60 10.07
C ALA A 97 10.68 7.88 11.58
N GLU A 98 11.87 7.82 12.17
CA GLU A 98 12.11 8.17 13.58
C GLU A 98 12.00 9.68 13.86
N LYS A 99 12.09 10.52 12.82
CA LYS A 99 12.11 11.99 12.93
C LYS A 99 10.82 12.62 12.45
N ASP A 100 10.31 12.15 11.32
CA ASP A 100 9.17 12.70 10.63
C ASP A 100 8.49 11.62 9.77
N LEU A 101 7.31 11.21 10.20
CA LEU A 101 6.50 10.20 9.52
C LEU A 101 6.08 10.64 8.12
N ASP A 102 5.74 11.92 7.94
CA ASP A 102 5.22 12.42 6.66
C ASP A 102 6.32 12.49 5.61
N LEU A 103 7.52 12.96 6.00
CA LEU A 103 8.69 12.93 5.13
C LEU A 103 9.10 11.49 4.78
N ALA A 104 9.02 10.54 5.72
CA ALA A 104 9.31 9.13 5.45
C ALA A 104 8.30 8.48 4.49
N VAL A 105 7.01 8.81 4.63
CA VAL A 105 5.97 8.37 3.68
C VAL A 105 6.20 8.99 2.30
N LEU A 106 6.55 10.29 2.22
CA LEU A 106 6.87 10.92 0.95
C LEU A 106 8.09 10.25 0.28
N GLU A 107 9.15 9.99 1.03
CA GLU A 107 10.36 9.33 0.54
C GLU A 107 10.09 7.90 0.03
N SER A 108 9.30 7.13 0.77
CA SER A 108 8.92 5.76 0.36
C SER A 108 8.04 5.74 -0.90
N LEU A 109 7.10 6.68 -1.04
CA LEU A 109 6.31 6.87 -2.28
C LEU A 109 7.22 7.26 -3.46
N ARG A 110 8.14 8.21 -3.26
CA ARG A 110 9.11 8.62 -4.30
C ARG A 110 9.97 7.44 -4.74
N SER A 111 10.50 6.67 -3.78
CA SER A 111 11.32 5.49 -4.05
C SER A 111 10.55 4.44 -4.83
N THR A 112 9.29 4.19 -4.48
CA THR A 112 8.40 3.25 -5.19
C THR A 112 8.17 3.68 -6.64
N ILE A 113 7.83 4.95 -6.86
CA ILE A 113 7.60 5.53 -8.21
C ILE A 113 8.87 5.42 -9.06
N GLN A 114 10.03 5.80 -8.51
CA GLN A 114 11.32 5.72 -9.21
C GLN A 114 11.67 4.26 -9.57
N HIS A 115 11.45 3.33 -8.64
CA HIS A 115 11.70 1.91 -8.88
C HIS A 115 10.86 1.36 -10.02
N LEU A 116 9.53 1.58 -9.99
CA LEU A 116 8.61 1.10 -11.02
C LEU A 116 8.88 1.76 -12.38
N SER A 117 9.10 3.07 -12.39
CA SER A 117 9.42 3.82 -13.62
C SER A 117 10.71 3.34 -14.26
N SER A 118 11.77 3.09 -13.47
CA SER A 118 13.05 2.58 -13.98
C SER A 118 12.91 1.21 -14.68
N LYS A 119 11.91 0.42 -14.30
CA LYS A 119 11.59 -0.89 -14.87
C LYS A 119 10.52 -0.86 -15.97
N HIS A 120 10.03 0.33 -16.35
CA HIS A 120 8.93 0.49 -17.31
C HIS A 120 7.66 -0.28 -16.91
N VAL A 121 7.39 -0.37 -15.60
CA VAL A 121 6.19 -1.01 -15.05
C VAL A 121 5.13 0.07 -14.78
N LEU A 122 3.86 -0.27 -15.01
CA LEU A 122 2.73 0.62 -14.72
C LEU A 122 2.69 0.99 -13.24
N ILE A 123 2.32 2.24 -12.96
CA ILE A 123 2.21 2.79 -11.60
C ILE A 123 0.72 3.02 -11.34
N HIS A 124 0.20 2.46 -10.25
CA HIS A 124 -1.20 2.61 -9.90
C HIS A 124 -1.54 4.10 -9.66
N PRO A 125 -2.66 4.63 -10.18
CA PRO A 125 -3.04 6.03 -9.99
C PRO A 125 -3.15 6.46 -8.52
N LEU A 126 -3.54 5.54 -7.62
CA LEU A 126 -3.59 5.81 -6.17
C LEU A 126 -2.21 6.19 -5.60
N THR A 127 -1.14 5.54 -6.05
CA THR A 127 0.24 5.86 -5.60
C THR A 127 0.66 7.25 -6.06
N LEU A 128 0.32 7.63 -7.29
CA LEU A 128 0.58 8.99 -7.79
C LEU A 128 -0.25 10.03 -7.03
N SER A 129 -1.50 9.72 -6.71
CA SER A 129 -2.38 10.57 -5.92
C SER A 129 -1.85 10.75 -4.49
N ALA A 130 -1.43 9.67 -3.83
CA ALA A 130 -0.81 9.68 -2.51
C ALA A 130 0.47 10.53 -2.50
N TYR A 131 1.34 10.35 -3.50
CA TYR A 131 2.55 11.15 -3.65
C TYR A 131 2.24 12.65 -3.80
N ASN A 132 1.34 13.00 -4.72
CA ASN A 132 0.97 14.40 -4.96
C ASN A 132 0.32 15.05 -3.73
N ASP A 133 -0.47 14.30 -2.96
CA ASP A 133 -1.04 14.76 -1.71
C ASP A 133 0.06 15.03 -0.67
N GLN A 134 0.97 14.08 -0.47
CA GLN A 134 2.08 14.23 0.48
C GLN A 134 3.04 15.36 0.13
N VAL A 135 3.31 15.61 -1.16
CA VAL A 135 4.09 16.78 -1.59
C VAL A 135 3.41 18.11 -1.19
N ARG A 136 2.08 18.16 -1.13
CA ARG A 136 1.34 19.37 -0.76
C ARG A 136 1.30 19.59 0.76
N THR A 137 1.35 18.51 1.54
CA THR A 137 1.10 18.54 2.98
C THR A 137 2.36 18.44 3.82
N ALA A 138 3.40 17.73 3.37
CA ALA A 138 4.68 17.66 4.05
C ALA A 138 5.38 19.03 3.98
N LYS A 139 5.53 19.68 5.13
CA LYS A 139 6.21 20.97 5.30
C LYS A 139 7.29 20.88 6.35
#